data_AF-A0A3B5KZR4-F1
#
_entry.id   AF-A0A3B5KZR4-F1
#
_cell.length_a   1.000
_cell.length_b   1.000
_cell.length_c   1.000
_cell.angle_alpha   90.00
_cell.angle_beta   90.00
_cell.angle_gamma   90.00
#
_symmetry.space_group_name_H-M   'P 1'
#
loop_
_entity.id
_entity.type
_entity.pdbx_description
1 polymer ?
#
loop_
_entity_poly.entity_id
_entity_poly.type
_entity_poly.pdbx_seq_one_letter_code
_entity_poly.pdbx_strand_id
1 'polypeptide(L)'
;VSCFCSGFTIVITSLWPYLQKIDGSADASFLGWMVAAYSLGQMVASPLFGLWSNHRPRREPLVCSIFINLAANIYYAYACLPKTNNKYHMLMSRAFVGFGAVDILDESVEAIDQVAVVTSNVLFFIVMFIFAVFETIATPLSMDMFAWTRKEAVLYNGIIMVGIGFQSILVFLLVKAAATRFGDRPVLLAGFGIIFCGFIILLPWGNHFPKIQWADLKNNSLVSQMSEGNGTVEPTGCPYEQTWCQTTPAIYLAQYISSDFLIGVGYPACNVMSYTLYSKILGPKPQGVYMGWLTASGSGARTLGPVFVSHVYTLLGPRWAFGLICGMVVLGVILLLSAYHRLIAFSVRHGRIVE
;
A
#
# COMPACT_ATOMS: atom_id res chain seq x y z
N VAL A 1 -28.54 -23.59 -6.75
CA VAL A 1 -27.56 -23.18 -5.72
C VAL A 1 -27.49 -24.17 -4.56
N SER A 2 -28.59 -24.51 -3.87
CA SER A 2 -28.58 -25.52 -2.78
C SER A 2 -28.07 -26.91 -3.20
N CYS A 3 -28.23 -27.30 -4.46
CA CYS A 3 -27.70 -28.58 -4.97
C CYS A 3 -26.17 -28.62 -5.06
N PHE A 4 -25.50 -27.49 -5.35
CA PHE A 4 -24.04 -27.40 -5.49
C PHE A 4 -23.32 -27.38 -4.14
N CYS A 5 -23.82 -26.61 -3.16
CA CYS A 5 -23.32 -26.65 -1.78
C CYS A 5 -23.48 -28.04 -1.16
N SER A 6 -24.64 -28.68 -1.36
CA SER A 6 -24.85 -30.07 -0.93
C SER A 6 -23.87 -31.03 -1.61
N GLY A 7 -23.62 -30.88 -2.91
CA GLY A 7 -22.64 -31.66 -3.66
C GLY A 7 -21.22 -31.53 -3.09
N PHE A 8 -20.74 -30.31 -2.82
CA PHE A 8 -19.41 -30.09 -2.26
C PHE A 8 -19.21 -30.78 -0.90
N THR A 9 -20.17 -30.64 0.01
CA THR A 9 -20.10 -31.25 1.34
C THR A 9 -20.16 -32.78 1.29
N ILE A 10 -21.02 -33.35 0.43
CA ILE A 10 -21.12 -34.81 0.23
C ILE A 10 -19.82 -35.37 -0.36
N VAL A 11 -19.21 -34.63 -1.28
CA VAL A 11 -18.02 -35.12 -2.00
C VAL A 11 -16.75 -34.91 -1.17
N ILE A 12 -16.73 -34.04 -0.14
CA ILE A 12 -15.63 -33.95 0.84
C ILE A 12 -15.66 -35.12 1.82
N THR A 13 -16.82 -35.45 2.39
CA THR A 13 -16.94 -36.54 3.38
C THR A 13 -16.63 -37.91 2.77
N SER A 14 -16.90 -38.09 1.48
CA SER A 14 -16.57 -39.29 0.72
C SER A 14 -15.18 -39.26 0.06
N LEU A 15 -14.44 -38.14 0.12
CA LEU A 15 -13.16 -38.00 -0.56
C LEU A 15 -12.06 -38.90 0.00
N TRP A 16 -11.95 -38.94 1.33
CA TRP A 16 -10.97 -39.75 2.03
C TRP A 16 -11.15 -41.26 1.77
N PRO A 17 -12.35 -41.86 1.97
CA PRO A 17 -12.55 -43.28 1.65
C PRO A 17 -12.38 -43.61 0.17
N TYR A 18 -12.68 -42.68 -0.75
CA TYR A 18 -12.46 -42.88 -2.19
C TYR A 18 -10.97 -42.82 -2.56
N LEU A 19 -10.19 -41.90 -1.97
CA LEU A 19 -8.74 -41.83 -2.14
C LEU A 19 -8.04 -43.09 -1.65
N GLN A 20 -8.42 -43.59 -0.47
CA GLN A 20 -7.88 -44.83 0.10
C GLN A 20 -8.18 -46.07 -0.76
N LYS A 21 -9.32 -46.08 -1.48
CA LYS A 21 -9.68 -47.17 -2.40
C LYS A 21 -8.88 -47.14 -3.71
N ILE A 22 -8.45 -45.95 -4.15
CA ILE A 22 -7.70 -45.75 -5.39
C ILE A 22 -6.20 -45.92 -5.17
N ASP A 23 -5.67 -45.38 -4.07
CA ASP A 23 -4.27 -45.43 -3.71
C ASP A 23 -4.12 -45.48 -2.19
N GLY A 24 -3.88 -46.67 -1.65
CA GLY A 24 -3.68 -46.90 -0.22
C GLY A 24 -2.39 -46.29 0.34
N SER A 25 -1.51 -45.74 -0.52
CA SER A 25 -0.29 -45.02 -0.10
C SER A 25 -0.51 -43.50 0.07
N ALA A 26 -1.73 -43.01 -0.13
CA ALA A 26 -2.03 -41.59 -0.09
C ALA A 26 -2.19 -41.04 1.33
N ASP A 27 -1.38 -40.05 1.67
CA ASP A 27 -1.38 -39.40 2.98
C ASP A 27 -2.44 -38.30 3.14
N ALA A 28 -2.74 -37.96 4.40
CA ALA A 28 -3.60 -36.83 4.76
C ALA A 28 -3.13 -35.50 4.14
N SER A 29 -1.83 -35.34 3.91
CA SER A 29 -1.26 -34.19 3.19
C SER A 29 -1.78 -34.09 1.75
N PHE A 30 -1.91 -35.23 1.04
CA PHE A 30 -2.44 -35.26 -0.32
C PHE A 30 -3.94 -34.94 -0.36
N LEU A 31 -4.70 -35.39 0.64
CA LEU A 31 -6.08 -34.98 0.85
C LEU A 31 -6.19 -33.45 1.00
N GLY A 32 -5.26 -32.83 1.75
CA GLY A 32 -5.17 -31.37 1.88
C GLY A 32 -4.97 -30.66 0.53
N TRP A 33 -4.07 -31.17 -0.32
CA TRP A 33 -3.88 -30.66 -1.68
C TRP A 33 -5.13 -30.80 -2.55
N MET A 34 -5.92 -31.85 -2.38
CA MET A 34 -7.18 -32.04 -3.10
C MET A 34 -8.27 -31.04 -2.70
N VAL A 35 -8.37 -30.72 -1.41
CA VAL A 35 -9.29 -29.69 -0.91
C VAL A 35 -8.84 -28.31 -1.42
N ALA A 36 -7.52 -28.04 -1.41
CA ALA A 36 -6.96 -26.79 -1.91
C ALA A 36 -7.14 -26.62 -3.44
N ALA A 37 -6.99 -27.69 -4.22
CA ALA A 37 -7.13 -27.65 -5.68
C ALA A 37 -8.54 -27.21 -6.14
N TYR A 38 -9.57 -27.61 -5.40
CA TYR A 38 -10.94 -27.13 -5.64
C TYR A 38 -11.04 -25.60 -5.46
N SER A 39 -10.54 -25.08 -4.34
CA SER A 39 -10.55 -23.64 -4.04
C SER A 39 -9.70 -22.85 -5.04
N LEU A 40 -8.58 -23.42 -5.49
CA LEU A 40 -7.72 -22.83 -6.52
C LEU A 40 -8.45 -22.70 -7.85
N GLY A 41 -9.19 -23.74 -8.25
CA GLY A 41 -10.04 -23.72 -9.46
C GLY A 41 -11.09 -22.61 -9.41
N GLN A 42 -11.77 -22.46 -8.27
CA GLN A 42 -12.74 -21.38 -8.06
C GLN A 42 -12.08 -19.99 -8.07
N MET A 43 -10.91 -19.84 -7.46
CA MET A 43 -10.17 -18.57 -7.40
C MET A 43 -9.81 -18.05 -8.79
N VAL A 44 -9.42 -18.94 -9.71
CA VAL A 44 -9.06 -18.58 -11.09
C VAL A 44 -10.31 -18.36 -11.95
N ALA A 45 -11.32 -19.20 -11.80
CA ALA A 45 -12.54 -19.14 -12.61
C ALA A 45 -13.39 -17.90 -12.30
N SER A 46 -13.46 -17.48 -11.03
CA SER A 46 -14.28 -16.35 -10.59
C SER A 46 -14.03 -15.04 -11.34
N PRO A 47 -12.78 -14.52 -11.47
CA PRO A 47 -12.52 -13.31 -12.23
C PRO A 47 -12.75 -13.49 -13.75
N LEU A 48 -12.42 -14.65 -14.31
CA LEU A 48 -12.60 -14.93 -15.74
C LEU A 48 -14.07 -14.92 -16.16
N PHE A 49 -14.92 -15.69 -15.45
CA PHE A 49 -16.36 -15.72 -15.72
C PHE A 49 -17.04 -14.41 -15.31
N GLY A 50 -16.54 -13.72 -14.29
CA GLY A 50 -17.01 -12.39 -13.89
C GLY A 50 -16.80 -11.33 -14.98
N LEU A 51 -15.59 -11.27 -15.57
CA LEU A 51 -15.29 -10.36 -16.67
C LEU A 51 -16.08 -10.71 -17.93
N TRP A 52 -16.20 -12.00 -18.26
CA TRP A 52 -16.96 -12.47 -19.42
C TRP A 52 -18.45 -12.12 -19.30
N SER A 53 -19.05 -12.32 -18.13
CA SER A 53 -20.44 -11.95 -17.83
C SER A 53 -20.72 -10.45 -17.95
N ASN A 54 -19.69 -9.61 -17.82
CA ASN A 54 -19.84 -8.15 -17.91
C ASN A 54 -19.85 -7.63 -19.37
N HIS A 55 -19.26 -8.38 -20.31
CA HIS A 55 -19.20 -8.00 -21.74
C HIS A 55 -20.19 -8.76 -22.63
N ARG A 56 -20.76 -9.88 -22.15
CA ARG A 56 -21.64 -10.78 -22.91
C ARG A 56 -22.88 -11.15 -22.10
N PRO A 57 -23.98 -11.58 -22.75
CA PRO A 57 -25.17 -12.02 -22.02
C PRO A 57 -24.84 -13.16 -21.05
N ARG A 58 -25.31 -13.01 -19.80
CA ARG A 58 -25.03 -13.90 -18.65
C ARG A 58 -25.32 -15.39 -18.89
N ARG A 59 -26.14 -15.72 -19.90
CA ARG A 59 -26.48 -17.08 -20.30
C ARG A 59 -25.29 -17.85 -20.88
N GLU A 60 -24.38 -17.18 -21.60
CA GLU A 60 -23.19 -17.80 -22.19
C GLU A 60 -22.24 -18.39 -21.12
N PRO A 61 -21.73 -17.60 -20.15
CA PRO A 61 -20.81 -18.12 -19.12
C PRO A 61 -21.47 -19.16 -18.21
N LEU A 62 -22.77 -19.04 -17.95
CA LEU A 62 -23.53 -19.98 -17.12
C LEU A 62 -23.69 -21.35 -17.79
N VAL A 63 -23.98 -21.38 -19.10
CA VAL A 63 -24.03 -22.63 -19.85
C VAL A 63 -22.65 -23.28 -19.90
N CYS A 64 -21.59 -22.48 -20.15
CA CYS A 64 -20.22 -22.98 -20.14
C CYS A 64 -19.79 -23.56 -18.78
N SER A 65 -20.12 -22.91 -17.66
CA SER A 65 -19.77 -23.40 -16.33
C SER A 65 -20.46 -24.73 -16.01
N ILE A 66 -21.74 -24.87 -16.37
CA ILE A 66 -22.49 -26.13 -16.23
C ILE A 66 -21.85 -27.26 -17.05
N PHE A 67 -21.47 -27.00 -18.30
CA PHE A 67 -20.79 -27.99 -19.14
C PHE A 67 -19.44 -28.43 -18.54
N ILE A 68 -18.64 -27.49 -18.05
CA ILE A 68 -17.35 -27.79 -17.41
C ILE A 68 -17.57 -28.62 -16.14
N ASN A 69 -18.54 -28.24 -15.31
CA ASN A 69 -18.84 -28.97 -14.07
C ASN A 69 -19.34 -30.40 -14.34
N LEU A 70 -20.19 -30.57 -15.35
CA LEU A 70 -20.66 -31.89 -15.78
C LEU A 70 -19.50 -32.76 -16.28
N ALA A 71 -18.68 -32.22 -17.18
CA ALA A 71 -17.49 -32.91 -17.70
C ALA A 71 -16.51 -33.29 -16.58
N ALA A 72 -16.31 -32.40 -15.61
CA ALA A 72 -15.41 -32.63 -14.48
C ALA A 72 -15.93 -33.70 -13.51
N ASN A 73 -17.24 -33.77 -13.25
CA ASN A 73 -17.85 -34.83 -12.45
C ASN A 73 -17.83 -36.19 -13.16
N ILE A 74 -18.07 -36.20 -14.48
CA ILE A 74 -17.90 -37.40 -15.31
C ILE A 74 -16.44 -37.87 -15.23
N TYR A 75 -15.49 -36.95 -15.35
CA TYR A 75 -14.06 -37.25 -15.25
C TYR A 75 -13.68 -37.79 -13.86
N TYR A 76 -14.25 -37.23 -12.78
CA TYR A 76 -14.08 -37.75 -11.41
C TYR A 76 -14.60 -39.19 -11.28
N ALA A 77 -15.76 -39.51 -11.86
CA ALA A 77 -16.32 -40.87 -11.84
C ALA A 77 -15.44 -41.88 -12.59
N TYR A 78 -14.81 -41.45 -13.69
CA TYR A 78 -13.91 -42.27 -14.50
C TYR A 78 -12.44 -42.24 -14.05
N ALA A 79 -12.11 -41.57 -12.94
CA ALA A 79 -10.75 -41.51 -12.41
C ALA A 79 -10.16 -42.89 -12.02
N CYS A 80 -10.98 -43.94 -12.01
CA CYS A 80 -10.61 -45.33 -11.75
C CYS A 80 -10.14 -46.11 -13.01
N LEU A 81 -10.31 -45.58 -14.22
CA LEU A 81 -9.94 -46.27 -15.47
C LEU A 81 -8.45 -46.20 -15.82
N PRO A 82 -7.73 -45.07 -15.62
CA PRO A 82 -6.28 -45.04 -15.82
C PRO A 82 -5.60 -45.93 -14.77
N LYS A 83 -4.60 -46.73 -15.17
CA LYS A 83 -3.82 -47.59 -14.26
C LYS A 83 -2.53 -46.93 -13.74
N THR A 84 -2.27 -45.68 -14.11
CA THR A 84 -1.05 -44.93 -13.76
C THR A 84 -1.42 -43.53 -13.26
N ASN A 85 -0.85 -43.10 -12.12
CA ASN A 85 -1.01 -41.76 -11.53
C ASN A 85 -2.43 -41.36 -11.07
N ASN A 86 -3.21 -42.32 -10.57
CA ASN A 86 -4.64 -42.16 -10.24
C ASN A 86 -4.93 -41.02 -9.24
N LYS A 87 -4.04 -40.80 -8.25
CA LYS A 87 -4.17 -39.71 -7.28
C LYS A 87 -4.11 -38.31 -7.93
N TYR A 88 -3.31 -38.14 -8.99
CA TYR A 88 -3.20 -36.87 -9.72
C TYR A 88 -4.39 -36.62 -10.66
N HIS A 89 -4.97 -37.68 -11.24
CA HIS A 89 -6.21 -37.56 -12.01
C HIS A 89 -7.37 -37.09 -11.12
N MET A 90 -7.44 -37.60 -9.89
CA MET A 90 -8.43 -37.15 -8.92
C MET A 90 -8.17 -35.69 -8.47
N LEU A 91 -6.91 -35.29 -8.27
CA LEU A 91 -6.54 -33.89 -8.00
C LEU A 91 -6.97 -32.95 -9.14
N MET A 92 -6.70 -33.34 -10.39
CA MET A 92 -7.02 -32.56 -11.59
C MET A 92 -8.54 -32.41 -11.76
N SER A 93 -9.29 -33.51 -11.58
CA SER A 93 -10.76 -33.46 -11.63
C SER A 93 -11.33 -32.50 -10.59
N ARG A 94 -10.75 -32.41 -9.38
CA ARG A 94 -11.17 -31.46 -8.34
C ARG A 94 -10.91 -30.01 -8.72
N ALA A 95 -9.79 -29.73 -9.38
CA ALA A 95 -9.51 -28.40 -9.91
C ALA A 95 -10.56 -27.99 -10.97
N PHE A 96 -10.92 -28.90 -11.88
CA PHE A 96 -11.95 -28.65 -12.90
C PHE A 96 -13.37 -28.54 -12.32
N VAL A 97 -13.72 -29.35 -11.31
CA VAL A 97 -14.99 -29.20 -10.59
C VAL A 97 -15.04 -27.83 -9.91
N GLY A 98 -13.94 -27.39 -9.28
CA GLY A 98 -13.81 -26.03 -8.72
C GLY A 98 -13.96 -24.94 -9.78
N PHE A 99 -13.38 -25.14 -10.96
CA PHE A 99 -13.50 -24.20 -12.08
C PHE A 99 -14.93 -24.11 -12.65
N GLY A 100 -15.68 -25.22 -12.66
CA GLY A 100 -17.08 -25.26 -13.09
C GLY A 100 -18.09 -24.90 -12.01
N ALA A 101 -17.71 -25.01 -10.73
CA ALA A 101 -18.54 -24.67 -9.55
C ALA A 101 -18.48 -23.17 -9.22
N VAL A 102 -18.42 -22.32 -10.25
CA VAL A 102 -18.58 -20.88 -10.08
C VAL A 102 -20.06 -20.63 -9.84
N ASP A 103 -20.39 -20.35 -8.58
CA ASP A 103 -21.71 -19.88 -8.19
C ASP A 103 -21.97 -18.52 -8.85
N ILE A 104 -22.76 -18.52 -9.92
CA ILE A 104 -23.43 -17.31 -10.40
C ILE A 104 -24.61 -17.11 -9.45
N LEU A 105 -24.32 -16.65 -8.23
CA LEU A 105 -25.32 -16.33 -7.22
C LEU A 105 -26.21 -15.19 -7.74
N ASP A 106 -27.49 -15.51 -7.95
CA ASP A 106 -28.55 -14.52 -7.83
C ASP A 106 -28.83 -14.35 -6.32
N GLU A 107 -28.83 -13.09 -5.86
CA GLU A 107 -28.84 -12.57 -4.48
C GLU A 107 -27.52 -12.58 -3.64
N SER A 108 -26.82 -11.43 -3.67
CA SER A 108 -26.21 -10.73 -2.51
C SER A 108 -24.86 -11.13 -1.91
N VAL A 109 -23.99 -11.89 -2.59
CA VAL A 109 -22.53 -11.73 -2.35
C VAL A 109 -22.05 -10.56 -3.21
N GLU A 110 -22.44 -9.34 -2.83
CA GLU A 110 -22.01 -8.11 -3.50
C GLU A 110 -20.48 -8.16 -3.64
N ALA A 111 -19.98 -8.17 -4.88
CA ALA A 111 -18.54 -8.21 -5.14
C ALA A 111 -17.89 -7.03 -4.38
N ILE A 112 -16.86 -7.33 -3.58
CA ILE A 112 -16.03 -6.25 -3.03
C ILE A 112 -15.57 -5.44 -4.23
N ASP A 113 -15.77 -4.12 -4.18
CA ASP A 113 -15.31 -3.25 -5.27
C ASP A 113 -13.77 -3.32 -5.30
N GLN A 114 -13.25 -4.21 -6.14
CA GLN A 114 -11.81 -4.43 -6.28
C GLN A 114 -11.11 -3.15 -6.71
N VAL A 115 -11.78 -2.29 -7.48
CA VAL A 115 -11.25 -0.98 -7.87
C VAL A 115 -11.12 -0.09 -6.63
N ALA A 116 -12.11 -0.08 -5.72
CA ALA A 116 -12.01 0.66 -4.46
C ALA A 116 -10.90 0.11 -3.55
N VAL A 117 -10.75 -1.22 -3.44
CA VAL A 117 -9.68 -1.87 -2.65
C VAL A 117 -8.29 -1.53 -3.20
N VAL A 118 -8.09 -1.67 -4.51
CA VAL A 118 -6.82 -1.34 -5.17
C VAL A 118 -6.53 0.15 -5.03
N THR A 119 -7.53 1.01 -5.25
CA THR A 119 -7.36 2.47 -5.10
C THR A 119 -6.96 2.84 -3.68
N SER A 120 -7.65 2.31 -2.65
CA SER A 120 -7.27 2.55 -1.26
C SER A 120 -5.89 2.01 -0.91
N ASN A 121 -5.48 0.87 -1.49
CA ASN A 121 -4.14 0.33 -1.30
C ASN A 121 -3.07 1.25 -1.92
N VAL A 122 -3.30 1.75 -3.13
CA VAL A 122 -2.41 2.72 -3.79
C VAL A 122 -2.32 4.03 -3.01
N LEU A 123 -3.45 4.57 -2.52
CA LEU A 123 -3.46 5.77 -1.66
C LEU A 123 -2.66 5.55 -0.38
N PHE A 124 -2.81 4.38 0.26
CA PHE A 124 -2.05 4.02 1.44
C PHE A 124 -0.54 3.90 1.16
N PHE A 125 -0.17 3.29 0.03
CA PHE A 125 1.21 3.22 -0.44
C PHE A 125 1.80 4.62 -0.61
N ILE A 126 1.08 5.55 -1.26
CA ILE A 126 1.53 6.94 -1.45
C ILE A 126 1.79 7.62 -0.10
N VAL A 127 0.85 7.53 0.84
CA VAL A 127 0.98 8.14 2.18
C VAL A 127 2.20 7.59 2.93
N MET A 128 2.36 6.26 2.96
CA MET A 128 3.49 5.61 3.65
C MET A 128 4.83 5.90 2.96
N PHE A 129 4.84 6.00 1.63
CA PHE A 129 6.06 6.29 0.86
C PHE A 129 6.54 7.70 1.12
N ILE A 130 5.62 8.67 1.09
CA ILE A 130 5.93 10.08 1.39
C ILE A 130 6.52 10.22 2.79
N PHE A 131 5.92 9.56 3.78
CA PHE A 131 6.43 9.57 5.15
C PHE A 131 7.84 8.95 5.24
N ALA A 132 8.05 7.79 4.62
CA ALA A 132 9.35 7.13 4.62
C ALA A 132 10.45 7.98 3.95
N VAL A 133 10.10 8.65 2.85
CA VAL A 133 11.01 9.58 2.17
C VAL A 133 11.33 10.77 3.08
N PHE A 134 10.33 11.37 3.73
CA PHE A 134 10.52 12.50 4.64
C PHE A 134 11.37 12.14 5.85
N GLU A 135 11.08 11.01 6.51
CA GLU A 135 11.86 10.49 7.63
C GLU A 135 13.34 10.28 7.23
N THR A 136 13.57 9.74 6.03
CA THR A 136 14.93 9.46 5.55
C THR A 136 15.69 10.72 5.11
N ILE A 137 15.01 11.67 4.46
CA ILE A 137 15.64 12.88 3.91
C ILE A 137 15.86 13.96 4.98
N ALA A 138 15.07 14.00 6.05
CA ALA A 138 15.11 15.06 7.07
C ALA A 138 16.52 15.25 7.66
N THR A 139 17.18 14.15 7.99
CA THR A 139 18.53 14.16 8.60
C THR A 139 19.60 14.71 7.64
N PRO A 140 19.83 14.13 6.44
CA PRO A 140 20.81 14.68 5.49
C PRO A 140 20.44 16.08 5.01
N LEU A 141 19.16 16.37 4.77
CA LEU A 141 18.70 17.71 4.37
C LEU A 141 19.08 18.76 5.41
N SER A 142 18.89 18.48 6.70
CA SER A 142 19.24 19.43 7.76
C SER A 142 20.75 19.67 7.89
N MET A 143 21.57 18.64 7.63
CA MET A 143 23.03 18.80 7.57
C MET A 143 23.45 19.67 6.37
N ASP A 144 22.87 19.40 5.20
CA ASP A 144 23.21 20.06 3.95
C ASP A 144 22.73 21.53 3.92
N MET A 145 21.52 21.81 4.43
CA MET A 145 20.90 23.15 4.38
C MET A 145 21.33 24.07 5.51
N PHE A 146 21.47 23.55 6.74
CA PHE A 146 21.77 24.36 7.93
C PHE A 146 23.24 24.28 8.37
N ALA A 147 24.07 23.47 7.69
CA ALA A 147 25.45 23.19 8.07
C ALA A 147 25.58 22.67 9.52
N TRP A 148 24.57 21.95 10.00
CA TRP A 148 24.61 21.28 11.29
C TRP A 148 25.54 20.07 11.26
N THR A 149 26.24 19.82 12.37
CA THR A 149 27.02 18.58 12.51
C THR A 149 26.09 17.36 12.56
N ARG A 150 26.61 16.16 12.28
CA ARG A 150 25.83 14.91 12.36
C ARG A 150 25.14 14.73 13.71
N LYS A 151 25.83 15.08 14.80
CA LYS A 151 25.29 14.97 16.16
C LYS A 151 24.15 15.96 16.41
N GLU A 152 24.33 17.21 16.00
CA GLU A 152 23.31 18.26 16.14
C GLU A 152 22.09 17.98 15.27
N ALA A 153 22.29 17.58 14.01
CA ALA A 153 21.21 17.25 13.09
C ALA A 153 20.34 16.10 13.63
N VAL A 154 20.95 15.02 14.13
CA VAL A 154 20.20 13.91 14.74
C VAL A 154 19.46 14.37 15.99
N LEU A 155 20.09 15.19 16.84
CA LEU A 155 19.48 15.67 18.08
C LEU A 155 18.29 16.61 17.80
N TYR A 156 18.45 17.60 16.93
CA TYR A 156 17.39 18.55 16.61
C TYR A 156 16.22 17.91 15.86
N ASN A 157 16.49 17.06 14.85
CA ASN A 157 15.42 16.31 14.19
C ASN A 157 14.73 15.34 15.16
N GLY A 158 15.47 14.75 16.10
CA GLY A 158 14.91 13.92 17.16
C GLY A 158 13.93 14.68 18.06
N ILE A 159 14.29 15.89 18.50
CA ILE A 159 13.40 16.75 19.31
C ILE A 159 12.15 17.12 18.51
N ILE A 160 12.31 17.48 17.24
CA ILE A 160 11.21 17.81 16.33
C ILE A 160 10.24 16.61 16.20
N MET A 161 10.77 15.41 15.94
CA MET A 161 9.98 14.16 15.85
C MET A 161 9.21 13.84 17.13
N VAL A 162 9.79 14.10 18.31
CA VAL A 162 9.08 13.96 19.59
C VAL A 162 7.88 14.93 19.66
N GLY A 163 8.07 16.17 19.23
CA GLY A 163 7.00 17.17 19.12
C GLY A 163 5.87 16.72 18.19
N ILE A 164 6.21 16.23 17.00
CA ILE A 164 5.24 15.65 16.05
C ILE A 164 4.53 14.44 16.66
N GLY A 165 5.22 13.63 17.47
CA GLY A 165 4.62 12.50 18.17
C GLY A 165 3.49 12.91 19.11
N PHE A 166 3.72 13.93 19.95
CA PHE A 166 2.68 14.50 20.82
C PHE A 166 1.54 15.15 20.02
N GLN A 167 1.89 15.89 18.97
CA GLN A 167 0.92 16.50 18.06
C GLN A 167 0.05 15.43 17.38
N SER A 168 0.62 14.30 16.98
CA SER A 168 -0.09 13.20 16.36
C SER A 168 -1.20 12.68 17.27
N ILE A 169 -0.93 12.49 18.58
CA ILE A 169 -1.94 12.05 19.55
C ILE A 169 -3.16 12.98 19.55
N LEU A 170 -2.95 14.30 19.51
CA LEU A 170 -4.04 15.27 19.41
C LEU A 170 -4.81 15.13 18.08
N VAL A 171 -4.08 14.97 16.97
CA VAL A 171 -4.66 14.78 15.63
C VAL A 171 -5.51 13.52 15.56
N PHE A 172 -5.09 12.40 16.18
CA PHE A 172 -5.90 11.18 16.25
C PHE A 172 -7.28 11.43 16.87
N LEU A 173 -7.36 12.22 17.94
CA LEU A 173 -8.63 12.58 18.59
C LEU A 173 -9.48 13.48 17.68
N LEU A 174 -8.86 14.49 17.05
CA LEU A 174 -9.53 15.41 16.14
C LEU A 174 -10.07 14.70 14.89
N VAL A 175 -9.29 13.80 14.30
CA VAL A 175 -9.66 13.02 13.12
C VAL A 175 -10.85 12.14 13.41
N LYS A 176 -10.90 11.50 14.58
CA LYS A 176 -12.07 10.71 15.00
C LYS A 176 -13.34 11.57 15.07
N ALA A 177 -13.26 12.74 15.70
CA ALA A 177 -14.39 13.67 15.79
C ALA A 177 -14.81 14.23 14.42
N ALA A 178 -13.83 14.58 13.58
CA ALA A 178 -14.08 15.06 12.21
C ALA A 178 -14.70 13.97 11.33
N ALA A 179 -14.22 12.73 11.42
CA ALA A 179 -14.72 11.59 10.66
C ALA A 179 -16.19 11.29 10.97
N THR A 180 -16.60 11.42 12.23
CA THR A 180 -18.00 11.25 12.63
C THR A 180 -18.91 12.39 12.18
N ARG A 181 -18.37 13.60 11.96
CA ARG A 181 -19.15 14.79 11.63
C ARG A 181 -19.24 15.08 10.13
N PHE A 182 -18.15 14.86 9.40
CA PHE A 182 -18.01 15.19 7.98
C PHE A 182 -17.84 13.95 7.09
N GLY A 183 -17.78 12.75 7.68
CA GLY A 183 -17.51 11.52 6.97
C GLY A 183 -16.02 11.26 6.74
N ASP A 184 -15.69 10.02 6.37
CA ASP A 184 -14.29 9.57 6.24
C ASP A 184 -13.56 10.21 5.04
N ARG A 185 -14.24 10.36 3.89
CA ARG A 185 -13.62 10.77 2.63
C ARG A 185 -13.18 12.24 2.63
N PRO A 186 -13.99 13.21 3.10
CA PRO A 186 -13.56 14.61 3.17
C PRO A 186 -12.39 14.80 4.14
N VAL A 187 -12.34 14.04 5.23
CA VAL A 187 -11.21 14.09 6.17
C VAL A 187 -9.94 13.52 5.54
N LEU A 188 -10.03 12.43 4.76
CA LEU A 188 -8.90 11.92 3.99
C LEU A 188 -8.38 12.94 2.96
N LEU A 189 -9.30 13.59 2.24
CA LEU A 189 -8.98 14.63 1.25
C LEU A 189 -8.31 15.86 1.91
N ALA A 190 -8.83 16.30 3.06
CA ALA A 190 -8.24 17.37 3.85
C ALA A 190 -6.82 17.02 4.30
N GLY A 191 -6.59 15.77 4.74
CA GLY A 191 -5.25 15.29 5.08
C GLY A 191 -4.27 15.38 3.92
N PHE A 192 -4.65 14.92 2.71
CA PHE A 192 -3.82 15.06 1.51
C PHE A 192 -3.55 16.53 1.16
N GLY A 193 -4.54 17.42 1.33
CA GLY A 193 -4.37 18.86 1.15
C GLY A 193 -3.36 19.47 2.13
N ILE A 194 -3.42 19.09 3.41
CA ILE A 194 -2.46 19.54 4.43
C ILE A 194 -1.04 19.06 4.09
N ILE A 195 -0.88 17.79 3.71
CA ILE A 195 0.42 17.23 3.27
C ILE A 195 0.94 18.02 2.07
N PHE A 196 0.10 18.27 1.07
CA PHE A 196 0.48 19.03 -0.12
C PHE A 196 0.99 20.44 0.23
N CYS A 197 0.27 21.17 1.08
CA CYS A 197 0.70 22.48 1.56
C CYS A 197 2.04 22.41 2.30
N GLY A 198 2.24 21.38 3.14
CA GLY A 198 3.50 21.15 3.84
C GLY A 198 4.69 20.99 2.88
N PHE A 199 4.56 20.15 1.85
CA PHE A 199 5.63 19.96 0.86
C PHE A 199 5.83 21.17 -0.06
N ILE A 200 4.80 21.95 -0.36
CA ILE A 200 4.96 23.21 -1.08
C ILE A 200 5.77 24.22 -0.27
N ILE A 201 5.54 24.32 1.04
CA ILE A 201 6.30 25.21 1.92
C ILE A 201 7.76 24.74 2.05
N LEU A 202 7.98 23.42 2.01
CA LEU A 202 9.32 22.82 2.08
C LEU A 202 10.15 23.04 0.80
N LEU A 203 9.52 23.40 -0.33
CA LEU A 203 10.27 23.74 -1.54
C LEU A 203 11.19 24.96 -1.28
N PRO A 204 12.43 24.93 -1.78
CA PRO A 204 13.38 26.01 -1.56
C PRO A 204 13.02 27.23 -2.44
N TRP A 205 12.19 28.12 -1.87
CA TRP A 205 11.78 29.42 -2.44
C TRP A 205 12.76 30.57 -2.09
N GLY A 206 13.81 30.30 -1.32
CA GLY A 206 14.74 31.31 -0.84
C GLY A 206 15.63 31.93 -1.93
N ASN A 207 16.30 33.03 -1.57
CA ASN A 207 17.22 33.76 -2.46
C ASN A 207 18.70 33.64 -2.05
N HIS A 208 19.01 32.94 -0.95
CA HIS A 208 20.37 32.74 -0.45
C HIS A 208 20.78 31.28 -0.61
N PHE A 209 22.04 31.03 -0.96
CA PHE A 209 22.57 29.67 -1.15
C PHE A 209 23.06 29.09 0.18
N PRO A 210 22.96 27.76 0.37
CA PRO A 210 23.47 27.09 1.57
C PRO A 210 24.98 27.25 1.70
N LYS A 211 25.49 27.17 2.93
CA LYS A 211 26.93 27.25 3.20
C LYS A 211 27.61 25.99 2.67
N ILE A 212 28.56 26.17 1.76
CA ILE A 212 29.26 25.06 1.08
C ILE A 212 30.45 24.62 1.94
N GLN A 213 30.65 23.31 2.09
CA GLN A 213 31.71 22.68 2.90
C GLN A 213 33.14 23.20 2.62
N TRP A 214 33.41 23.70 1.41
CA TRP A 214 34.73 24.22 0.98
C TRP A 214 34.93 25.72 1.22
N ALA A 215 33.89 26.47 1.57
CA ALA A 215 34.01 27.91 1.86
C ALA A 215 34.86 28.13 3.12
N ASP A 216 34.65 27.30 4.14
CA ASP A 216 35.45 27.29 5.36
C ASP A 216 36.86 26.75 5.12
N LEU A 217 37.05 25.80 4.19
CA LEU A 217 38.39 25.32 3.79
C LEU A 217 39.19 26.42 3.06
N LYS A 218 38.53 27.25 2.25
CA LYS A 218 39.15 28.36 1.52
C LYS A 218 39.47 29.53 2.45
N ASN A 219 38.61 29.84 3.41
CA ASN A 219 38.93 30.76 4.51
C ASN A 219 40.07 30.20 5.38
N ASN A 220 40.07 28.90 5.66
CA ASN A 220 41.13 28.25 6.42
C ASN A 220 42.45 28.17 5.66
N SER A 221 42.48 28.18 4.32
CA SER A 221 43.74 28.34 3.59
C SER A 221 44.36 29.74 3.72
N LEU A 222 43.55 30.77 4.03
CA LEU A 222 44.04 32.10 4.44
C LEU A 222 44.38 32.15 5.94
N VAL A 223 43.68 31.38 6.79
CA VAL A 223 43.96 31.29 8.25
C VAL A 223 45.05 30.26 8.59
N SER A 224 45.43 29.38 7.64
CA SER A 224 46.48 28.37 7.77
C SER A 224 47.88 28.97 7.90
N GLN A 225 48.03 30.30 7.78
CA GLN A 225 49.25 30.98 8.20
C GLN A 225 49.27 31.36 9.69
N MET A 226 48.24 31.08 10.50
CA MET A 226 48.16 31.55 11.88
C MET A 226 47.59 30.60 12.95
N SER A 227 47.37 29.30 12.72
CA SER A 227 47.03 28.42 13.85
C SER A 227 47.36 26.94 13.65
N GLU A 228 48.44 26.50 14.30
CA GLU A 228 48.58 25.13 14.79
C GLU A 228 47.50 24.86 15.84
N GLY A 229 46.46 24.13 15.45
CA GLY A 229 45.44 23.63 16.36
C GLY A 229 44.96 22.27 15.88
N ASN A 230 45.31 21.22 16.63
CA ASN A 230 44.79 19.85 16.50
C ASN A 230 43.28 19.80 16.80
N GLY A 231 42.46 20.37 15.93
CA GLY A 231 41.03 20.19 15.90
C GLY A 231 40.67 19.42 14.63
N THR A 232 40.24 18.17 14.76
CA THR A 232 39.51 17.48 13.70
C THR A 232 38.16 18.17 13.54
N VAL A 233 38.12 19.31 12.86
CA VAL A 233 36.88 20.01 12.54
C VAL A 233 36.12 19.13 11.57
N GLU A 234 35.02 18.54 12.05
CA GLU A 234 34.13 17.73 11.23
C GLU A 234 33.58 18.63 10.11
N PRO A 235 33.77 18.27 8.83
CA PRO A 235 33.30 19.13 7.74
C PRO A 235 31.78 19.27 7.79
N THR A 236 31.29 20.51 7.78
CA THR A 236 29.86 20.86 7.82
C THR A 236 29.40 21.44 6.48
N GLY A 237 28.12 21.23 6.14
CA GLY A 237 27.51 21.69 4.88
C GLY A 237 27.64 20.68 3.73
N CYS A 238 27.21 21.10 2.52
CA CYS A 238 27.07 20.19 1.38
C CYS A 238 28.42 19.61 0.86
N PRO A 239 28.48 18.29 0.60
CA PRO A 239 29.63 17.64 -0.01
C PRO A 239 29.81 18.01 -1.50
N TYR A 240 31.03 17.84 -2.02
CA TYR A 240 31.36 18.16 -3.43
C TYR A 240 30.63 17.25 -4.43
N GLU A 241 30.23 16.05 -4.00
CA GLU A 241 29.53 15.10 -4.86
C GLU A 241 28.11 15.57 -5.21
N GLN A 242 27.56 16.51 -4.44
CA GLN A 242 26.22 17.06 -4.65
C GLN A 242 26.27 18.39 -5.40
N THR A 243 26.27 18.32 -6.72
CA THR A 243 26.37 19.49 -7.61
C THR A 243 25.19 20.45 -7.50
N TRP A 244 24.00 19.95 -7.14
CA TRP A 244 22.77 20.74 -6.98
C TRP A 244 22.88 21.78 -5.86
N CYS A 245 23.83 21.66 -4.93
CA CYS A 245 23.98 22.57 -3.81
C CYS A 245 24.50 23.97 -4.24
N GLN A 246 25.06 24.09 -5.45
CA GLN A 246 25.43 25.38 -6.05
C GLN A 246 24.25 26.11 -6.70
N THR A 247 23.21 25.38 -7.11
CA THR A 247 22.08 25.91 -7.89
C THR A 247 20.80 26.04 -7.06
N THR A 248 20.74 25.40 -5.89
CA THR A 248 19.55 25.32 -5.04
C THR A 248 19.70 26.25 -3.84
N PRO A 249 18.75 27.17 -3.59
CA PRO A 249 18.79 28.05 -2.44
C PRO A 249 18.47 27.28 -1.15
N ALA A 250 18.97 27.81 -0.05
CA ALA A 250 18.75 27.26 1.28
C ALA A 250 17.30 27.45 1.73
N ILE A 251 16.80 26.44 2.43
CA ILE A 251 15.49 26.46 3.08
C ILE A 251 15.65 27.18 4.43
N TYR A 252 14.74 28.10 4.76
CA TYR A 252 14.78 28.75 6.07
C TYR A 252 14.35 27.78 7.17
N LEU A 253 14.96 27.87 8.36
CA LEU A 253 14.62 26.99 9.48
C LEU A 253 13.13 27.07 9.86
N ALA A 254 12.53 28.26 9.80
CA ALA A 254 11.10 28.45 10.03
C ALA A 254 10.23 27.73 8.99
N GLN A 255 10.65 27.71 7.72
CA GLN A 255 9.95 26.96 6.66
C GLN A 255 10.00 25.47 6.95
N TYR A 256 11.20 24.94 7.28
CA TYR A 256 11.39 23.54 7.63
C TYR A 256 10.48 23.11 8.79
N ILE A 257 10.51 23.84 9.91
CA ILE A 257 9.67 23.54 11.09
C ILE A 257 8.17 23.64 10.75
N SER A 258 7.75 24.66 9.99
CA SER A 258 6.35 24.81 9.61
C SER A 258 5.86 23.71 8.67
N SER A 259 6.69 23.27 7.73
CA SER A 259 6.37 22.15 6.84
C SER A 259 6.30 20.83 7.59
N ASP A 260 7.22 20.61 8.51
CA ASP A 260 7.29 19.42 9.35
C ASP A 260 6.06 19.33 10.27
N PHE A 261 5.65 20.44 10.87
CA PHE A 261 4.39 20.52 11.62
C PHE A 261 3.17 20.17 10.76
N LEU A 262 3.06 20.72 9.54
CA LEU A 262 1.94 20.44 8.64
C LEU A 262 1.92 18.97 8.19
N ILE A 263 3.06 18.43 7.77
CA ILE A 263 3.20 17.01 7.40
C ILE A 263 2.87 16.13 8.61
N GLY A 264 3.29 16.53 9.81
CA GLY A 264 2.96 15.91 11.08
C GLY A 264 1.47 15.93 11.46
N VAL A 265 0.69 16.92 10.99
CA VAL A 265 -0.79 16.87 11.07
C VAL A 265 -1.35 15.92 10.02
N GLY A 266 -0.91 16.07 8.77
CA GLY A 266 -1.53 15.42 7.63
C GLY A 266 -1.32 13.90 7.60
N TYR A 267 -0.11 13.44 7.93
CA TYR A 267 0.26 12.01 7.90
C TYR A 267 -0.61 11.12 8.81
N PRO A 268 -0.69 11.36 10.15
CA PRO A 268 -1.51 10.52 11.01
C PRO A 268 -2.99 10.56 10.62
N ALA A 269 -3.49 11.72 10.16
CA ALA A 269 -4.86 11.83 9.64
C ALA A 269 -5.10 10.93 8.43
N CYS A 270 -4.23 10.99 7.41
CA CYS A 270 -4.33 10.16 6.21
C CYS A 270 -4.15 8.67 6.53
N ASN A 271 -3.21 8.33 7.41
CA ASN A 271 -2.92 6.95 7.79
C ASN A 271 -4.14 6.27 8.44
N VAL A 272 -4.68 6.88 9.50
CA VAL A 272 -5.87 6.38 10.20
C VAL A 272 -7.07 6.29 9.29
N MET A 273 -7.28 7.33 8.47
CA MET A 273 -8.44 7.38 7.61
C MET A 273 -8.36 6.35 6.48
N SER A 274 -7.16 6.06 5.97
CA SER A 274 -6.94 5.00 4.98
C SER A 274 -7.30 3.61 5.56
N TYR A 275 -6.87 3.30 6.78
CA TYR A 275 -7.26 2.05 7.47
C TYR A 275 -8.77 1.98 7.74
N THR A 276 -9.35 3.10 8.19
CA THR A 276 -10.79 3.18 8.50
C THR A 276 -11.63 3.00 7.24
N LEU A 277 -11.28 3.68 6.14
CA LEU A 277 -11.95 3.57 4.87
C LEU A 277 -11.81 2.16 4.27
N TYR A 278 -10.61 1.58 4.33
CA TYR A 278 -10.34 0.24 3.81
C TYR A 278 -11.15 -0.85 4.54
N SER A 279 -11.20 -0.81 5.87
CA SER A 279 -12.02 -1.74 6.67
C SER A 279 -13.53 -1.57 6.40
N LYS A 280 -14.01 -0.34 6.25
CA LYS A 280 -15.41 -0.03 5.91
C LYS A 280 -15.79 -0.44 4.48
N ILE A 281 -14.85 -0.46 3.54
CA ILE A 281 -15.04 -0.95 2.15
C ILE A 281 -15.17 -2.49 2.13
N LEU A 282 -14.35 -3.19 2.93
CA LEU A 282 -14.33 -4.66 2.96
C LEU A 282 -15.58 -5.29 3.59
N GLY A 283 -16.18 -4.61 4.57
CA GLY A 283 -17.38 -5.11 5.27
C GLY A 283 -17.10 -6.35 6.14
N PRO A 284 -18.12 -7.16 6.48
CA PRO A 284 -18.02 -8.29 7.41
C PRO A 284 -17.35 -9.55 6.83
N LYS A 285 -16.78 -9.48 5.62
CA LYS A 285 -16.07 -10.59 4.96
C LYS A 285 -14.73 -10.87 5.65
N PRO A 286 -14.15 -12.08 5.52
CA PRO A 286 -12.84 -12.38 6.12
C PRO A 286 -11.75 -11.39 5.66
N GLN A 287 -11.37 -10.47 6.55
CA GLN A 287 -10.52 -9.30 6.22
C GLN A 287 -9.02 -9.62 6.20
N GLY A 288 -8.60 -10.78 6.70
CA GLY A 288 -7.19 -11.10 6.94
C GLY A 288 -6.29 -10.97 5.70
N VAL A 289 -6.72 -11.51 4.56
CA VAL A 289 -5.94 -11.44 3.30
C VAL A 289 -5.82 -10.00 2.81
N TYR A 290 -6.93 -9.25 2.81
CA TYR A 290 -6.94 -7.87 2.34
C TYR A 290 -6.18 -6.91 3.26
N MET A 291 -6.25 -7.10 4.58
CA MET A 291 -5.41 -6.37 5.54
C MET A 291 -3.92 -6.73 5.38
N GLY A 292 -3.63 -7.99 5.04
CA GLY A 292 -2.29 -8.42 4.64
C GLY A 292 -1.76 -7.64 3.43
N TRP A 293 -2.55 -7.50 2.36
CA TRP A 293 -2.18 -6.69 1.19
C TRP A 293 -1.95 -5.21 1.50
N LEU A 294 -2.77 -4.63 2.39
CA LEU A 294 -2.59 -3.24 2.84
C LEU A 294 -1.29 -3.08 3.62
N THR A 295 -0.98 -4.03 4.51
CA THR A 295 0.24 -4.02 5.31
C THR A 295 1.48 -4.22 4.43
N ALA A 296 1.40 -5.12 3.45
CA ALA A 296 2.45 -5.38 2.49
C ALA A 296 2.81 -4.14 1.67
N SER A 297 1.82 -3.36 1.23
CA SER A 297 2.09 -2.12 0.51
C SER A 297 2.72 -1.04 1.39
N GLY A 298 2.31 -0.90 2.65
CA GLY A 298 2.97 -0.01 3.60
C GLY A 298 4.43 -0.39 3.89
N SER A 299 4.73 -1.69 3.97
CA SER A 299 6.12 -2.17 4.09
C SER A 299 6.93 -1.91 2.82
N GLY A 300 6.37 -2.19 1.63
CA GLY A 300 7.01 -1.91 0.36
C GLY A 300 7.33 -0.42 0.17
N ALA A 301 6.41 0.46 0.58
CA ALA A 301 6.61 1.91 0.57
C ALA A 301 7.81 2.33 1.46
N ARG A 302 7.92 1.77 2.66
CA ARG A 302 9.04 2.04 3.57
C ARG A 302 10.38 1.48 3.07
N THR A 303 10.37 0.38 2.32
CA THR A 303 11.58 -0.14 1.66
C THR A 303 12.01 0.75 0.49
N LEU A 304 11.06 1.28 -0.30
CA LEU A 304 11.36 2.09 -1.47
C LEU A 304 11.74 3.54 -1.14
N GLY A 305 11.28 4.08 0.00
CA GLY A 305 11.56 5.46 0.41
C GLY A 305 13.06 5.81 0.46
N PRO A 306 13.90 5.04 1.20
CA PRO A 306 15.34 5.29 1.24
C PRO A 306 16.04 5.13 -0.11
N VAL A 307 15.58 4.19 -0.96
CA VAL A 307 16.11 4.01 -2.32
C VAL A 307 15.84 5.26 -3.17
N PHE A 308 14.62 5.81 -3.07
CA PHE A 308 14.28 7.07 -3.72
C PHE A 308 15.17 8.22 -3.24
N VAL A 309 15.39 8.36 -1.94
CA VAL A 309 16.29 9.40 -1.39
C VAL A 309 17.72 9.19 -1.91
N SER A 310 18.23 7.97 -1.86
CA SER A 310 19.61 7.65 -2.29
C SER A 310 19.90 8.01 -3.75
N HIS A 311 18.90 7.93 -4.65
CA HIS A 311 19.10 8.25 -6.08
C HIS A 311 18.59 9.63 -6.49
N VAL A 312 17.40 10.03 -6.05
CA VAL A 312 16.76 11.26 -6.51
C VAL A 312 17.30 12.46 -5.75
N TYR A 313 17.40 12.37 -4.42
CA TYR A 313 17.87 13.50 -3.61
C TYR A 313 19.37 13.75 -3.81
N THR A 314 20.20 12.71 -3.79
CA THR A 314 21.66 12.88 -3.90
C THR A 314 22.08 13.44 -5.27
N LEU A 315 21.46 12.97 -6.37
CA LEU A 315 21.84 13.34 -7.74
C LEU A 315 21.11 14.59 -8.26
N LEU A 316 19.80 14.67 -8.07
CA LEU A 316 18.95 15.72 -8.66
C LEU A 316 18.66 16.87 -7.68
N GLY A 317 18.80 16.61 -6.38
CA GLY A 317 18.64 17.60 -5.32
C GLY A 317 17.22 17.79 -4.79
N PRO A 318 17.05 18.70 -3.79
CA PRO A 318 15.80 18.89 -3.06
C PRO A 318 14.61 19.33 -3.93
N ARG A 319 14.84 20.17 -4.94
CA ARG A 319 13.77 20.68 -5.82
C ARG A 319 13.06 19.57 -6.59
N TRP A 320 13.84 18.66 -7.17
CA TRP A 320 13.30 17.51 -7.90
C TRP A 320 12.69 16.48 -6.94
N ALA A 321 13.35 16.21 -5.80
CA ALA A 321 12.82 15.29 -4.79
C ALA A 321 11.45 15.73 -4.26
N PHE A 322 11.33 16.97 -3.76
CA PHE A 322 10.07 17.50 -3.25
C PHE A 322 9.04 17.75 -4.36
N GLY A 323 9.48 18.16 -5.56
CA GLY A 323 8.60 18.31 -6.71
C GLY A 323 7.92 17.01 -7.14
N LEU A 324 8.67 15.90 -7.16
CA LEU A 324 8.13 14.57 -7.45
C LEU A 324 7.16 14.11 -6.35
N ILE A 325 7.48 14.38 -5.08
CA ILE A 325 6.57 14.09 -3.96
C ILE A 325 5.27 14.89 -4.08
N CYS A 326 5.33 16.19 -4.37
CA CYS A 326 4.15 17.02 -4.65
C CYS A 326 3.32 16.44 -5.81
N GLY A 327 3.98 15.98 -6.88
CA GLY A 327 3.32 15.29 -7.99
C GLY A 327 2.61 14.01 -7.57
N MET A 328 3.24 13.20 -6.71
CA MET A 328 2.61 11.98 -6.14
C MET A 328 1.41 12.30 -5.25
N VAL A 329 1.48 13.38 -4.45
CA VAL A 329 0.35 13.84 -3.64
C VAL A 329 -0.81 14.29 -4.52
N VAL A 330 -0.53 15.07 -5.57
CA VAL A 330 -1.56 15.51 -6.53
C VAL A 330 -2.18 14.31 -7.25
N LEU A 331 -1.37 13.33 -7.65
CA LEU A 331 -1.88 12.07 -8.20
C LEU A 331 -2.78 11.35 -7.19
N GLY A 332 -2.38 11.29 -5.92
CA GLY A 332 -3.22 10.75 -4.84
C GLY A 332 -4.55 11.47 -4.68
N VAL A 333 -4.55 12.81 -4.75
CA VAL A 333 -5.77 13.63 -4.72
C VAL A 333 -6.64 13.34 -5.93
N ILE A 334 -6.08 13.28 -7.14
CA ILE A 334 -6.82 12.96 -8.37
C ILE A 334 -7.42 11.56 -8.29
N LEU A 335 -6.66 10.57 -7.81
CA LEU A 335 -7.15 9.21 -7.61
C LEU A 335 -8.29 9.18 -6.59
N LEU A 336 -8.16 9.88 -5.47
CA LEU A 336 -9.20 9.99 -4.44
C LEU A 336 -10.47 10.66 -4.99
N LEU A 337 -10.33 11.73 -5.78
CA LEU A 337 -11.46 12.43 -6.40
C LEU A 337 -12.14 11.57 -7.48
N SER A 338 -11.36 10.89 -8.33
CA SER A 338 -11.90 10.01 -9.38
C SER A 338 -12.64 8.80 -8.80
N ALA A 339 -12.15 8.26 -7.68
CA ALA A 339 -12.78 7.17 -6.96
C ALA A 339 -13.75 7.66 -5.87
N TYR A 340 -14.00 8.97 -5.73
CA TYR A 340 -14.79 9.54 -4.63
C TYR A 340 -16.21 8.97 -4.57
N HIS A 341 -16.79 8.71 -5.74
CA HIS A 341 -18.12 8.11 -5.89
C HIS A 341 -18.12 6.57 -5.75
N ARG A 342 -16.95 5.93 -5.80
CA ARG A 342 -16.77 4.47 -5.61
C ARG A 342 -16.33 4.08 -4.21
N LEU A 343 -15.66 4.98 -3.49
CA LEU A 343 -15.18 4.79 -2.11
C LEU A 343 -16.32 4.89 -1.07
N ILE A 344 -17.52 4.42 -1.41
CA ILE A 344 -18.68 4.45 -0.52
C ILE A 344 -18.58 3.31 0.48
N ALA A 345 -18.71 3.64 1.78
CA ALA A 345 -18.77 2.65 2.84
C ALA A 345 -19.91 1.65 2.57
N PHE A 346 -19.66 0.36 2.82
CA PHE A 346 -20.60 -0.71 2.51
C PHE A 346 -22.03 -0.46 3.05
N SER A 347 -22.14 0.19 4.22
CA SER A 347 -23.40 0.57 4.87
C SER A 347 -24.22 1.64 4.12
N VAL A 348 -23.55 2.64 3.53
CA VAL A 348 -24.20 3.73 2.79
C VAL A 348 -24.61 3.27 1.40
N ARG A 349 -23.78 2.42 0.75
CA ARG A 349 -24.11 1.78 -0.54
C ARG A 349 -25.39 0.93 -0.46
N HIS A 350 -25.72 0.42 0.72
CA HIS A 350 -26.90 -0.41 0.99
C HIS A 350 -28.02 0.33 1.75
N GLY A 351 -27.97 1.66 1.86
CA GLY A 351 -29.06 2.47 2.40
C GLY A 351 -29.42 2.20 3.87
N ARG A 352 -28.50 1.66 4.69
CA ARG A 352 -28.79 1.42 6.13
C ARG A 352 -28.51 2.62 7.03
N ILE A 353 -27.85 3.66 6.53
CA ILE A 353 -27.66 4.94 7.24
C ILE A 353 -27.62 6.04 6.18
N VAL A 354 -28.57 6.98 6.26
CA VAL A 354 -28.49 8.29 5.59
C VAL A 354 -27.48 9.12 6.38
N GLU A 355 -26.47 9.65 5.69
CA GLU A 355 -25.39 10.48 6.26
C GLU A 355 -25.90 11.68 7.05
#